data_AF-A0A8C4SQS0-F1
#
_entry.id   AF-A0A8C4SQS0-F1
#
_cell.length_a   1.000
_cell.length_b   1.000
_cell.length_c   1.000
_cell.angle_alpha   90.00
_cell.angle_beta   90.00
_cell.angle_gamma   90.00
#
_symmetry.space_group_name_H-M   'P 1'
#
loop_
_entity.id
_entity.type
_entity.pdbx_description
1 polymer ?
#
loop_
_entity_poly.entity_id
_entity_poly.type
_entity_poly.pdbx_seq_one_letter_code
_entity_poly.pdbx_strand_id
1 'polypeptide(L)'
;MKRMLKQDKLHPGLLLIFICLCHFIEDHKVQAGNCWLQQGKNGRCQVLYMTGLSREECCKSGRLGTSWTEEDVPNSTLFRWMIFNGGAPNCAPCKETCDNVDCGPGKRCKMNKKNKPRCVCAPDCSNVTWKGPVCGSDGKTYKDECALLKARCKGHPDLEVQYQGKCKKTCRDVLCPGSSTCVVDQTNNAYCVTCNRICPEPTLPEQYLCGNDGIIYASACHLRRATCLLGKSIGVAYEGKCIKAKSCEDIQCSPGKKCLWDARMSRGRCALCDEVCPESRSDDAVCASDNTTYPSECAMKQAACSLGVLLEVKHSGSCNSITEDEEDEEEDEDQDYMTTFHISPLLDW
;
A
#
# COMPACT_ATOMS: atom_id res chain seq x y z
N MET A 1 -43.38 45.42 76.76
CA MET A 1 -44.64 45.52 75.98
C MET A 1 -44.42 44.91 74.61
N LYS A 2 -45.31 44.00 74.21
CA LYS A 2 -45.24 43.03 73.10
C LYS A 2 -45.10 43.72 71.73
N ARG A 3 -44.24 43.22 70.83
CA ARG A 3 -44.41 43.35 69.38
C ARG A 3 -44.66 41.97 68.79
N MET A 4 -45.77 41.87 68.08
CA MET A 4 -46.44 40.66 67.65
C MET A 4 -45.74 40.05 66.43
N LEU A 5 -45.55 38.72 66.46
CA LEU A 5 -45.25 37.90 65.28
C LEU A 5 -46.43 38.01 64.30
N LYS A 6 -46.16 38.48 63.08
CA LYS A 6 -47.12 38.49 61.97
C LYS A 6 -46.91 37.19 61.19
N GLN A 7 -47.88 36.28 61.27
CA GLN A 7 -47.95 35.10 60.40
C GLN A 7 -48.24 35.56 58.97
N ASP A 8 -47.28 35.41 58.08
CA ASP A 8 -47.50 35.58 56.64
C ASP A 8 -48.37 34.41 56.15
N LYS A 9 -49.62 34.72 55.81
CA LYS A 9 -50.54 33.79 55.16
C LYS A 9 -50.07 33.58 53.71
N LEU A 10 -49.61 32.37 53.42
CA LEU A 10 -49.31 31.91 52.06
C LEU A 10 -50.59 32.02 51.20
N HIS A 11 -50.57 32.87 50.17
CA HIS A 11 -51.73 33.17 49.34
C HIS A 11 -52.05 31.96 48.43
N PRO A 12 -53.28 31.42 48.42
CA PRO A 12 -53.62 30.22 47.64
C PRO A 12 -53.36 30.34 46.13
N GLY A 13 -53.34 31.56 45.58
CA GLY A 13 -53.02 31.82 44.18
C GLY A 13 -51.54 31.60 43.82
N LEU A 14 -50.61 31.77 44.77
CA LEU A 14 -49.18 31.51 44.53
C LEU A 14 -48.88 30.00 44.49
N LEU A 15 -49.64 29.21 45.26
CA LEU A 15 -49.57 27.75 45.24
C LEU A 15 -50.11 27.19 43.91
N LEU A 16 -51.21 27.76 43.39
CA LEU A 16 -51.78 27.38 42.10
C LEU A 16 -50.85 27.71 40.91
N ILE A 17 -50.15 28.84 40.95
CA ILE A 17 -49.15 29.21 39.93
C ILE A 17 -47.93 28.28 40.00
N PHE A 18 -47.46 27.92 41.20
CA PHE A 18 -46.39 26.94 41.36
C PHE A 18 -46.82 25.54 40.91
N ILE A 19 -48.04 25.09 41.23
CA ILE A 19 -48.57 23.79 40.77
C ILE A 19 -48.76 23.78 39.24
N CYS A 20 -49.20 24.90 38.64
CA CYS A 20 -49.32 25.04 37.20
C CYS A 20 -47.96 25.08 36.49
N LEU A 21 -46.95 25.74 37.07
CA LEU A 21 -45.56 25.73 36.59
C LEU A 21 -44.90 24.35 36.79
N CYS A 22 -45.19 23.63 37.88
CA CYS A 22 -44.72 22.27 38.10
C CYS A 22 -45.36 21.28 37.11
N HIS A 23 -46.65 21.43 36.77
CA HIS A 23 -47.29 20.65 35.72
C HIS A 23 -46.80 21.02 34.31
N PHE A 24 -46.42 22.27 34.05
CA PHE A 24 -45.80 22.67 32.77
C PHE A 24 -44.36 22.18 32.61
N ILE A 25 -43.66 21.85 33.69
CA ILE A 25 -42.29 21.29 33.67
C ILE A 25 -42.32 19.75 33.55
N GLU A 26 -43.48 19.11 33.67
CA GLU A 26 -43.62 17.64 33.78
C GLU A 26 -43.75 16.87 32.45
N ASP A 27 -43.59 17.50 31.27
CA ASP A 27 -43.76 16.77 29.99
C ASP A 27 -42.77 17.09 28.87
N HIS A 28 -41.53 17.42 29.22
CA HIS A 28 -40.40 17.16 28.31
C HIS A 28 -39.68 15.89 28.74
N LYS A 29 -40.28 14.72 28.49
CA LYS A 29 -39.54 13.46 28.48
C LYS A 29 -38.44 13.57 27.42
N VAL A 30 -37.21 13.86 27.83
CA VAL A 30 -36.05 13.76 26.95
C VAL A 30 -35.92 12.28 26.59
N GLN A 31 -36.22 11.95 25.35
CA GLN A 31 -36.23 10.58 24.89
C GLN A 31 -34.79 10.10 24.73
N ALA A 32 -34.32 9.41 25.75
CA ALA A 32 -33.00 8.81 25.79
C ALA A 32 -32.98 7.54 24.94
N GLY A 33 -32.05 7.46 24.00
CA GLY A 33 -31.86 6.33 23.10
C GLY A 33 -30.40 5.94 22.98
N ASN A 34 -30.06 5.21 21.92
CA ASN A 34 -28.72 4.68 21.69
C ASN A 34 -28.10 5.31 20.44
N CYS A 35 -26.83 5.72 20.56
CA CYS A 35 -26.05 6.31 19.48
C CYS A 35 -25.03 5.31 18.93
N TRP A 36 -24.91 5.26 17.60
CA TRP A 36 -24.17 4.24 16.86
C TRP A 36 -23.23 4.90 15.86
N LEU A 37 -22.05 4.32 15.64
CA LEU A 37 -21.04 4.90 14.74
C LEU A 37 -21.24 4.54 13.27
N GLN A 38 -22.05 3.53 12.98
CA GLN A 38 -22.22 3.01 11.63
C GLN A 38 -23.60 2.40 11.41
N GLN A 39 -24.19 2.66 10.23
CA GLN A 39 -25.28 1.85 9.69
C GLN A 39 -24.71 0.75 8.78
N GLY A 40 -24.97 -0.51 9.10
CA GLY A 40 -24.61 -1.68 8.31
C GLY A 40 -25.30 -1.70 6.95
N LYS A 41 -24.81 -2.53 6.02
CA LYS A 41 -25.42 -2.68 4.68
C LYS A 41 -26.86 -3.21 4.75
N ASN A 42 -27.19 -3.94 5.80
CA ASN A 42 -28.54 -4.43 6.14
C ASN A 42 -29.47 -3.34 6.70
N GLY A 43 -29.02 -2.09 6.79
CA GLY A 43 -29.80 -0.97 7.32
C GLY A 43 -29.87 -0.91 8.84
N ARG A 44 -29.18 -1.82 9.55
CA ARG A 44 -29.18 -1.87 11.03
C ARG A 44 -28.03 -1.08 11.61
N CYS A 45 -28.21 -0.62 12.84
CA CYS A 45 -27.23 0.17 13.57
C CYS A 45 -26.17 -0.77 14.17
N GLN A 46 -24.90 -0.42 13.99
CA GLN A 46 -23.73 -1.21 14.38
C GLN A 46 -22.71 -0.31 15.08
N VAL A 47 -21.86 -0.91 15.92
CA VAL A 47 -20.82 -0.21 16.70
C VAL A 47 -21.46 0.83 17.63
N LEU A 48 -21.97 0.36 18.77
CA LEU A 48 -22.53 1.21 19.82
C LEU A 48 -21.47 2.21 20.29
N TYR A 49 -21.81 3.49 20.30
CA TYR A 49 -20.95 4.57 20.80
C TYR A 49 -21.29 4.92 22.24
N MET A 50 -22.56 5.21 22.50
CA MET A 50 -23.04 5.68 23.80
C MET A 50 -24.55 5.43 23.92
N THR A 51 -24.98 5.08 25.14
CA THR A 51 -26.39 4.88 25.51
C THR A 51 -26.92 6.09 26.25
N GLY A 52 -28.24 6.21 26.40
CA GLY A 52 -28.86 7.29 27.17
C GLY A 52 -28.77 8.67 26.53
N LEU A 53 -28.56 8.75 25.21
CA LEU A 53 -28.44 10.01 24.47
C LEU A 53 -29.72 10.33 23.71
N SER A 54 -30.10 11.60 23.72
CA SER A 54 -31.11 12.11 22.80
C SER A 54 -30.59 12.04 21.35
N ARG A 55 -31.52 12.08 20.39
CA ARG A 55 -31.19 12.14 18.96
C ARG A 55 -30.32 13.36 18.65
N GLU A 56 -30.64 14.50 19.24
CA GLU A 56 -29.92 15.77 19.01
C GLU A 56 -28.47 15.69 19.47
N GLU A 57 -28.23 15.14 20.67
CA GLU A 57 -26.88 14.95 21.20
C GLU A 57 -26.07 13.98 20.34
N CYS A 58 -26.67 12.84 19.95
CA CYS A 58 -26.03 11.86 19.06
C CYS A 58 -25.68 12.47 17.69
N CYS A 59 -26.60 13.23 17.10
CA CYS A 59 -26.49 13.75 15.74
C CYS A 59 -25.81 15.13 15.64
N LYS A 60 -25.34 15.69 16.77
CA LYS A 60 -24.62 16.96 16.83
C LYS A 60 -23.33 16.98 16.01
N SER A 61 -22.66 15.82 15.88
CA SER A 61 -21.44 15.71 15.07
C SER A 61 -21.74 15.72 13.56
N GLY A 62 -20.78 16.19 12.76
CA GLY A 62 -20.83 16.13 11.30
C GLY A 62 -20.55 14.74 10.71
N ARG A 63 -20.31 13.72 11.55
CA ARG A 63 -19.88 12.39 11.11
C ARG A 63 -20.99 11.66 10.35
N LEU A 64 -20.70 11.27 9.11
CA LEU A 64 -21.65 10.62 8.20
C LEU A 64 -22.19 9.26 8.69
N GLY A 65 -21.35 8.47 9.36
CA GLY A 65 -21.73 7.11 9.79
C GLY A 65 -22.70 7.08 10.99
N THR A 66 -22.80 8.19 11.71
CA THR A 66 -23.53 8.25 12.98
C THR A 66 -25.02 8.01 12.76
N SER A 67 -25.61 7.15 13.59
CA SER A 67 -27.01 6.76 13.54
C SER A 67 -27.57 6.62 14.96
N TRP A 68 -28.87 6.68 15.10
CA TRP A 68 -29.56 6.70 16.39
C TRP A 68 -30.74 5.72 16.38
N THR A 69 -31.02 5.14 17.54
CA THR A 69 -32.20 4.31 17.80
C THR A 69 -32.90 4.80 19.07
N GLU A 70 -34.22 4.87 19.03
CA GLU A 70 -35.07 5.42 20.08
C GLU A 70 -35.21 4.53 21.31
N GLU A 71 -35.17 3.21 21.13
CA GLU A 71 -35.37 2.26 22.21
C GLU A 71 -34.16 2.25 23.16
N ASP A 72 -34.38 2.63 24.41
CA ASP A 72 -33.47 2.34 25.52
C ASP A 72 -33.74 0.91 26.02
N VAL A 73 -32.84 -0.02 25.69
CA VAL A 73 -33.00 -1.44 25.99
C VAL A 73 -31.87 -1.95 26.88
N PRO A 74 -32.13 -2.94 27.76
CA PRO A 74 -31.09 -3.52 28.60
C PRO A 74 -29.90 -4.05 27.79
N ASN A 75 -28.72 -4.06 28.41
CA ASN A 75 -27.48 -4.55 27.79
C ASN A 75 -27.59 -5.96 27.17
N SER A 76 -28.40 -6.85 27.76
CA SER A 76 -28.67 -8.19 27.22
C SER A 76 -29.36 -8.15 25.85
N THR A 77 -30.25 -7.18 25.64
CA THR A 77 -30.95 -6.97 24.36
C THR A 77 -30.04 -6.34 23.33
N LEU A 78 -29.24 -5.34 23.71
CA LEU A 78 -28.20 -4.77 22.84
C LEU A 78 -27.22 -5.86 22.37
N PHE A 79 -26.75 -6.69 23.29
CA PHE A 79 -25.89 -7.84 22.97
C PHE A 79 -26.57 -8.78 21.98
N ARG A 80 -27.83 -9.16 22.24
CA ARG A 80 -28.59 -10.05 21.34
C ARG A 80 -28.70 -9.48 19.93
N TRP A 81 -28.99 -8.19 19.80
CA TRP A 81 -29.09 -7.53 18.50
C TRP A 81 -27.77 -7.50 17.75
N MET A 82 -26.67 -7.13 18.43
CA MET A 82 -25.36 -7.03 17.82
C MET A 82 -24.81 -8.39 17.36
N ILE A 83 -24.99 -9.44 18.18
CA ILE A 83 -24.40 -10.75 17.91
C ILE A 83 -25.28 -11.63 17.02
N PHE A 84 -26.59 -11.72 17.30
CA PHE A 84 -27.46 -12.67 16.62
C PHE A 84 -28.27 -12.04 15.47
N ASN A 85 -28.51 -10.72 15.51
CA ASN A 85 -29.41 -10.08 14.55
C ASN A 85 -28.68 -9.09 13.61
N GLY A 86 -27.35 -9.07 13.64
CA GLY A 86 -26.52 -8.24 12.75
C GLY A 86 -26.66 -6.73 12.96
N GLY A 87 -27.12 -6.30 14.15
CA GLY A 87 -27.26 -4.89 14.55
C GLY A 87 -28.62 -4.54 15.14
N ALA A 88 -28.71 -3.34 15.70
CA ALA A 88 -29.94 -2.80 16.27
C ALA A 88 -30.98 -2.45 15.17
N PRO A 89 -32.27 -2.77 15.39
CA PRO A 89 -33.36 -2.43 14.47
C PRO A 89 -33.67 -0.93 14.49
N ASN A 90 -34.61 -0.49 13.64
CA ASN A 90 -35.13 0.89 13.64
C ASN A 90 -34.03 1.98 13.59
N CYS A 91 -32.96 1.69 12.84
CA CYS A 91 -31.77 2.52 12.78
C CYS A 91 -32.00 3.77 11.93
N ALA A 92 -32.07 4.92 12.57
CA ALA A 92 -32.25 6.20 11.91
C ALA A 92 -30.89 6.88 11.71
N PRO A 93 -30.43 7.12 10.46
CA PRO A 93 -29.19 7.84 10.22
C PRO A 93 -29.30 9.30 10.69
N CYS A 94 -28.21 9.85 11.22
CA CYS A 94 -28.18 11.26 11.63
C CYS A 94 -28.08 12.23 10.45
N LYS A 95 -27.66 11.74 9.27
CA LYS A 95 -27.44 12.53 8.06
C LYS A 95 -28.11 11.84 6.88
N GLU A 96 -29.17 12.47 6.36
CA GLU A 96 -29.91 12.01 5.18
C GLU A 96 -29.48 12.73 3.91
N THR A 97 -28.92 13.93 4.04
CA THR A 97 -28.35 14.74 2.96
C THR A 97 -26.86 14.97 3.21
N CYS A 98 -26.21 15.73 2.31
CA CYS A 98 -24.84 16.17 2.52
C CYS A 98 -24.72 17.43 3.39
N ASP A 99 -25.83 17.97 3.90
CA ASP A 99 -25.82 19.18 4.71
C ASP A 99 -25.15 18.90 6.07
N ASN A 100 -24.19 19.75 6.44
CA ASN A 100 -23.40 19.63 7.66
C ASN A 100 -22.67 18.26 7.81
N VAL A 101 -22.33 17.61 6.70
CA VAL A 101 -21.50 16.40 6.71
C VAL A 101 -20.02 16.78 6.64
N ASP A 102 -19.26 16.36 7.64
CA ASP A 102 -17.80 16.44 7.65
C ASP A 102 -17.19 15.11 7.19
N CYS A 103 -16.49 15.15 6.06
CA CYS A 103 -15.81 14.00 5.47
C CYS A 103 -14.31 13.94 5.80
N GLY A 104 -13.76 14.95 6.49
CA GLY A 104 -12.34 15.11 6.70
C GLY A 104 -11.58 15.55 5.43
N PRO A 105 -10.24 15.70 5.53
CA PRO A 105 -9.42 16.26 4.46
C PRO A 105 -9.41 15.39 3.19
N GLY A 106 -9.37 16.04 2.02
CA GLY A 106 -9.29 15.38 0.71
C GLY A 106 -10.53 14.57 0.32
N LYS A 107 -11.65 14.75 1.02
CA LYS A 107 -12.93 14.10 0.76
C LYS A 107 -14.04 15.13 0.71
N ARG A 108 -15.09 14.84 -0.06
CA ARG A 108 -16.31 15.64 -0.11
C ARG A 108 -17.54 14.76 -0.04
N CYS A 109 -18.64 15.30 0.46
CA CYS A 109 -19.91 14.58 0.43
C CYS A 109 -20.54 14.62 -0.95
N LYS A 110 -21.07 13.49 -1.41
CA LYS A 110 -21.88 13.36 -2.62
C LYS A 110 -23.03 12.39 -2.39
N MET A 111 -24.21 12.72 -2.90
CA MET A 111 -25.35 11.79 -2.93
C MET A 111 -25.10 10.66 -3.92
N ASN A 112 -25.31 9.42 -3.47
CA ASN A 112 -25.20 8.25 -4.35
C ASN A 112 -26.50 7.98 -5.11
N LYS A 113 -26.52 6.95 -5.98
CA LYS A 113 -27.71 6.55 -6.77
C LYS A 113 -28.94 6.13 -5.93
N LYS A 114 -28.77 5.91 -4.62
CA LYS A 114 -29.83 5.52 -3.68
C LYS A 114 -30.24 6.70 -2.77
N ASN A 115 -29.91 7.94 -3.16
CA ASN A 115 -30.12 9.15 -2.37
C ASN A 115 -29.57 9.06 -0.93
N LYS A 116 -28.44 8.36 -0.73
CA LYS A 116 -27.72 8.34 0.55
C LYS A 116 -26.43 9.15 0.44
N PRO A 117 -26.10 9.98 1.45
CA PRO A 117 -24.86 10.76 1.46
C PRO A 117 -23.65 9.84 1.59
N ARG A 118 -22.58 10.13 0.84
CA ARG A 118 -21.32 9.38 0.84
C ARG A 118 -20.14 10.32 0.76
N CYS A 119 -19.17 10.12 1.65
CA CYS A 119 -17.86 10.75 1.54
C CYS A 119 -17.06 10.08 0.43
N VAL A 120 -16.71 10.84 -0.61
CA VAL A 120 -15.91 10.38 -1.75
C VAL A 120 -14.59 11.12 -1.79
N CYS A 121 -13.53 10.44 -2.22
CA CYS A 121 -12.22 11.05 -2.42
C CYS A 121 -12.28 12.15 -3.49
N ALA A 122 -11.85 13.34 -3.08
CA ALA A 122 -11.73 14.54 -3.89
C ALA A 122 -10.46 15.27 -3.43
N PRO A 123 -9.26 14.73 -3.73
CA PRO A 123 -8.02 15.43 -3.46
C PRO A 123 -7.97 16.73 -4.26
N ASP A 124 -7.30 17.74 -3.72
CA ASP A 124 -6.97 18.94 -4.49
C ASP A 124 -5.88 18.61 -5.49
N CYS A 125 -6.16 18.87 -6.77
CA CYS A 125 -5.27 18.61 -7.89
C CYS A 125 -4.87 19.90 -8.62
N SER A 126 -5.17 21.07 -8.05
CA SER A 126 -4.92 22.37 -8.67
C SER A 126 -3.42 22.67 -8.78
N ASN A 127 -2.64 22.23 -7.78
CA ASN A 127 -1.19 22.44 -7.70
C ASN A 127 -0.36 21.36 -8.43
N VAL A 128 -1.01 20.40 -9.09
CA VAL A 128 -0.33 19.35 -9.86
C VAL A 128 0.16 19.94 -11.18
N THR A 129 1.47 20.16 -11.29
CA THR A 129 2.12 20.75 -12.47
C THR A 129 2.33 19.71 -13.57
N TRP A 130 2.72 18.49 -13.22
CA TRP A 130 2.93 17.41 -14.17
C TRP A 130 1.60 16.80 -14.64
N LYS A 131 1.34 16.81 -15.96
CA LYS A 131 0.10 16.29 -16.55
C LYS A 131 0.23 14.89 -17.17
N GLY A 132 1.44 14.34 -17.22
CA GLY A 132 1.71 13.01 -17.74
C GLY A 132 1.46 11.89 -16.72
N PRO A 133 1.71 10.63 -17.11
CA PRO A 133 1.66 9.50 -16.19
C PRO A 133 2.72 9.62 -15.10
N VAL A 134 2.49 8.93 -13.99
CA VAL A 134 3.43 8.84 -12.86
C VAL A 134 3.59 7.40 -12.41
N CYS A 135 4.77 7.05 -11.89
CA CYS A 135 5.01 5.78 -11.26
C CYS A 135 4.82 5.92 -9.75
N GLY A 136 3.90 5.13 -9.18
CA GLY A 136 3.64 5.09 -7.75
C GLY A 136 4.68 4.28 -6.99
N SER A 137 4.82 4.56 -5.70
CA SER A 137 5.67 3.80 -4.76
C SER A 137 5.25 2.33 -4.61
N ASP A 138 4.06 1.98 -5.09
CA ASP A 138 3.53 0.62 -5.20
C ASP A 138 3.93 -0.11 -6.51
N GLY A 139 4.80 0.50 -7.32
CA GLY A 139 5.25 -0.05 -8.60
C GLY A 139 4.21 0.03 -9.72
N LYS A 140 3.09 0.75 -9.52
CA LYS A 140 2.02 0.87 -10.53
C LYS A 140 2.08 2.19 -11.28
N THR A 141 1.78 2.13 -12.56
CA THR A 141 1.61 3.33 -13.38
C THR A 141 0.22 3.92 -13.17
N TYR A 142 0.18 5.19 -12.78
CA TYR A 142 -1.03 5.98 -12.71
C TYR A 142 -1.09 6.92 -13.91
N LYS A 143 -2.29 7.13 -14.45
CA LYS A 143 -2.49 8.00 -15.63
C LYS A 143 -2.00 9.43 -15.43
N ASP A 144 -2.05 9.93 -14.20
CA ASP A 144 -1.64 11.25 -13.76
C ASP A 144 -1.50 11.24 -12.22
N GLU A 145 -0.86 12.27 -11.65
CA GLU A 145 -0.67 12.38 -10.20
C GLU A 145 -2.01 12.50 -9.45
N CYS A 146 -3.01 13.17 -10.01
CA CYS A 146 -4.34 13.30 -9.39
C CYS A 146 -5.03 11.94 -9.19
N ALA A 147 -4.86 11.01 -10.14
CA ALA A 147 -5.33 9.64 -10.05
C ALA A 147 -4.63 8.88 -8.92
N LEU A 148 -3.32 9.08 -8.75
CA LEU A 148 -2.56 8.53 -7.63
C LEU A 148 -3.07 9.08 -6.30
N LEU A 149 -3.25 10.41 -6.16
CA LEU A 149 -3.78 11.02 -4.93
C LEU A 149 -5.19 10.50 -4.58
N LYS A 150 -6.00 10.21 -5.60
CA LYS A 150 -7.32 9.60 -5.42
C LYS A 150 -7.21 8.15 -4.97
N ALA A 151 -6.25 7.38 -5.48
CA ALA A 151 -5.97 6.01 -5.03
C ALA A 151 -5.45 6.01 -3.58
N ARG A 152 -4.54 6.93 -3.24
CA ARG A 152 -4.05 7.16 -1.88
C ARG A 152 -5.20 7.34 -0.89
N CYS A 153 -6.11 8.26 -1.19
CA CYS A 153 -7.29 8.54 -0.36
C CYS A 153 -8.24 7.33 -0.18
N LYS A 154 -8.28 6.40 -1.15
CA LYS A 154 -9.22 5.25 -1.12
C LYS A 154 -8.77 4.12 -0.18
N GLY A 155 -7.50 4.06 0.22
CA GLY A 155 -7.01 3.00 1.09
C GLY A 155 -5.50 2.71 1.03
N HIS A 156 -4.71 3.58 0.40
CA HIS A 156 -3.26 3.42 0.31
C HIS A 156 -2.59 4.67 0.88
N PRO A 157 -2.64 4.91 2.21
CA PRO A 157 -2.22 6.18 2.82
C PRO A 157 -0.76 6.55 2.49
N ASP A 158 0.11 5.56 2.35
CA ASP A 158 1.55 5.73 2.08
C ASP A 158 1.90 5.74 0.57
N LEU A 159 0.89 5.79 -0.31
CA LEU A 159 1.10 5.82 -1.75
C LEU A 159 1.60 7.20 -2.18
N GLU A 160 2.78 7.24 -2.80
CA GLU A 160 3.43 8.45 -3.25
C GLU A 160 3.93 8.30 -4.68
N VAL A 161 4.20 9.41 -5.37
CA VAL A 161 4.90 9.39 -6.65
C VAL A 161 6.38 9.15 -6.37
N GLN A 162 6.96 8.09 -6.95
CA GLN A 162 8.41 7.86 -6.85
C GLN A 162 9.19 8.48 -8.03
N TYR A 163 8.60 8.56 -9.22
CA TYR A 163 9.14 9.30 -10.37
C TYR A 163 8.07 9.62 -11.41
N GLN A 164 8.35 10.62 -12.24
CA GLN A 164 7.49 11.04 -13.36
C GLN A 164 7.62 10.06 -14.54
N GLY A 165 6.51 9.86 -15.26
CA GLY A 165 6.43 8.90 -16.36
C GLY A 165 5.80 7.57 -15.94
N LYS A 166 5.74 6.63 -16.89
CA LYS A 166 5.27 5.25 -16.61
C LYS A 166 6.34 4.48 -15.84
N CYS A 167 5.93 3.50 -15.04
CA CYS A 167 6.87 2.59 -14.40
C CYS A 167 7.69 1.80 -15.45
N LYS A 168 8.97 1.58 -15.17
CA LYS A 168 9.92 0.95 -16.09
C LYS A 168 10.47 -0.37 -15.53
N LYS A 169 10.98 -1.19 -16.44
CA LYS A 169 11.62 -2.50 -16.16
C LYS A 169 13.14 -2.43 -16.06
N THR A 170 13.75 -1.27 -16.19
CA THR A 170 15.18 -1.08 -15.97
C THR A 170 15.42 0.36 -15.52
N CYS A 171 16.62 0.62 -14.99
CA CYS A 171 17.04 1.98 -14.63
C CYS A 171 17.59 2.81 -15.80
N ARG A 172 17.59 2.29 -17.04
CA ARG A 172 18.23 2.95 -18.20
C ARG A 172 17.64 4.34 -18.47
N ASP A 173 16.30 4.45 -18.42
CA ASP A 173 15.56 5.68 -18.73
C ASP A 173 14.73 6.19 -17.54
N VAL A 174 15.22 5.93 -16.31
CA VAL A 174 14.57 6.38 -15.08
C VAL A 174 15.36 7.51 -14.46
N LEU A 175 14.76 8.70 -14.45
CA LEU A 175 15.32 9.87 -13.78
C LEU A 175 14.66 10.02 -12.40
N CYS A 176 15.43 9.68 -11.37
CA CYS A 176 14.96 9.80 -10.00
C CYS A 176 14.97 11.26 -9.52
N PRO A 177 13.92 11.70 -8.80
CA PRO A 177 13.86 13.06 -8.28
C PRO A 177 14.87 13.29 -7.15
N GLY A 178 15.39 14.51 -7.06
CA GLY A 178 16.26 14.94 -5.96
C GLY A 178 17.56 14.14 -5.86
N SER A 179 17.82 13.53 -4.71
CA SER A 179 19.01 12.73 -4.42
C SER A 179 18.74 11.22 -4.39
N SER A 180 17.56 10.81 -4.83
CA SER A 180 17.19 9.40 -4.92
C SER A 180 17.98 8.69 -6.03
N THR A 181 18.23 7.41 -5.82
CA THR A 181 18.95 6.52 -6.74
C THR A 181 17.97 5.50 -7.31
N CYS A 182 18.14 5.17 -8.59
CA CYS A 182 17.36 4.10 -9.21
C CYS A 182 17.88 2.72 -8.80
N VAL A 183 16.97 1.84 -8.39
CA VAL A 183 17.24 0.43 -8.09
C VAL A 183 16.22 -0.47 -8.78
N VAL A 184 16.57 -1.71 -9.08
CA VAL A 184 15.63 -2.72 -9.58
C VAL A 184 15.36 -3.84 -8.57
N ASP A 185 14.13 -4.36 -8.59
CA ASP A 185 13.76 -5.57 -7.85
C ASP A 185 14.10 -6.87 -8.61
N GLN A 186 13.79 -8.02 -8.02
CA GLN A 186 14.01 -9.35 -8.64
C GLN A 186 13.22 -9.61 -9.93
N THR A 187 12.19 -8.80 -10.21
CA THR A 187 11.38 -8.85 -11.45
C THR A 187 11.73 -7.68 -12.38
N ASN A 188 12.88 -7.05 -12.13
CA ASN A 188 13.41 -5.89 -12.82
C ASN A 188 12.55 -4.62 -12.74
N ASN A 189 11.54 -4.50 -11.87
CA ASN A 189 10.83 -3.21 -11.78
C ASN A 189 11.76 -2.15 -11.18
N ALA A 190 11.79 -0.96 -11.77
CA ALA A 190 12.63 0.14 -11.36
C ALA A 190 11.94 1.01 -10.30
N TYR A 191 12.70 1.37 -9.26
CA TYR A 191 12.27 2.19 -8.13
C TYR A 191 13.26 3.32 -7.84
N CYS A 192 12.76 4.46 -7.41
CA CYS A 192 13.58 5.56 -6.92
C CYS A 192 13.59 5.56 -5.40
N VAL A 193 14.76 5.32 -4.81
CA VAL A 193 14.94 5.16 -3.37
C VAL A 193 16.07 6.02 -2.84
N THR A 194 16.04 6.36 -1.56
CA THR A 194 17.16 7.07 -0.91
C THR A 194 18.11 6.08 -0.29
N CYS A 195 19.32 5.97 -0.85
CA CYS A 195 20.35 5.10 -0.30
C CYS A 195 20.90 5.63 1.02
N ASN A 196 20.97 4.79 2.06
CA ASN A 196 21.69 5.16 3.27
C ASN A 196 23.21 5.23 2.97
N ARG A 197 23.78 6.43 3.07
CA ARG A 197 25.21 6.67 2.81
C ARG A 197 26.08 6.52 4.06
N ILE A 198 25.49 6.62 5.25
CA ILE A 198 26.19 6.60 6.52
C ILE A 198 26.03 5.22 7.14
N CYS A 199 27.16 4.54 7.36
CA CYS A 199 27.19 3.26 8.04
C CYS A 199 28.07 3.38 9.29
N PRO A 200 27.66 2.76 10.41
CA PRO A 200 28.52 2.66 11.58
C PRO A 200 29.74 1.79 11.28
N GLU A 201 30.88 2.16 11.85
CA GLU A 201 32.10 1.35 11.78
C GLU A 201 31.89 0.00 12.49
N PRO A 202 32.42 -1.09 11.91
CA PRO A 202 32.24 -2.42 12.50
C PRO A 202 33.03 -2.54 13.82
N THR A 203 32.40 -3.16 14.82
CA THR A 203 33.03 -3.40 16.12
C THR A 203 33.59 -4.80 16.27
N LEU A 204 33.13 -5.75 15.45
CA LEU A 204 33.47 -7.16 15.54
C LEU A 204 33.88 -7.73 14.16
N PRO A 205 34.89 -8.61 14.10
CA PRO A 205 35.30 -9.28 12.86
C PRO A 205 34.19 -10.12 12.20
N GLU A 206 33.25 -10.63 12.98
CA GLU A 206 32.14 -11.46 12.49
C GLU A 206 31.09 -10.67 11.68
N GLN A 207 31.15 -9.34 11.70
CA GLN A 207 30.23 -8.48 10.95
C GLN A 207 30.59 -8.39 9.45
N TYR A 208 31.83 -8.75 9.09
CA TYR A 208 32.28 -8.70 7.71
C TYR A 208 31.50 -9.67 6.82
N LEU A 209 31.30 -9.30 5.56
CA LEU A 209 30.60 -10.12 4.57
C LEU A 209 31.41 -10.18 3.28
N CYS A 210 31.40 -11.33 2.62
CA CYS A 210 31.86 -11.45 1.25
C CYS A 210 30.66 -11.27 0.32
N GLY A 211 30.72 -10.30 -0.59
CA GLY A 211 29.72 -10.14 -1.64
C GLY A 211 29.96 -11.11 -2.81
N ASN A 212 28.93 -11.37 -3.61
CA ASN A 212 29.08 -12.19 -4.83
C ASN A 212 29.98 -11.53 -5.90
N ASP A 213 30.14 -10.21 -5.82
CA ASP A 213 31.11 -9.43 -6.57
C ASP A 213 32.56 -9.67 -6.12
N GLY A 214 32.79 -10.45 -5.05
CA GLY A 214 34.12 -10.76 -4.51
C GLY A 214 34.70 -9.62 -3.67
N ILE A 215 33.88 -8.63 -3.31
CA ILE A 215 34.27 -7.50 -2.47
C ILE A 215 34.00 -7.82 -1.00
N ILE A 216 34.95 -7.44 -0.15
CA ILE A 216 34.80 -7.53 1.31
C ILE A 216 34.02 -6.31 1.78
N TYR A 217 32.88 -6.55 2.41
CA TYR A 217 32.06 -5.52 3.02
C TYR A 217 32.24 -5.54 4.54
N ALA A 218 32.50 -4.38 5.11
CA ALA A 218 32.73 -4.21 6.55
C ALA A 218 31.50 -4.61 7.41
N SER A 219 30.29 -4.44 6.88
CA SER A 219 29.05 -4.87 7.53
C SER A 219 27.91 -5.00 6.51
N ALA A 220 26.77 -5.55 6.96
CA ALA A 220 25.54 -5.58 6.16
C ALA A 220 25.09 -4.18 5.69
N CYS A 221 25.34 -3.12 6.47
CA CYS A 221 25.06 -1.74 6.04
C CYS A 221 25.89 -1.37 4.81
N HIS A 222 27.20 -1.67 4.84
CA HIS A 222 28.11 -1.36 3.75
C HIS A 222 27.74 -2.10 2.46
N LEU A 223 27.36 -3.39 2.57
CA LEU A 223 26.88 -4.17 1.43
C LEU A 223 25.57 -3.62 0.85
N ARG A 224 24.61 -3.26 1.72
CA ARG A 224 23.34 -2.64 1.28
C ARG A 224 23.56 -1.28 0.63
N ARG A 225 24.47 -0.46 1.16
CA ARG A 225 24.87 0.82 0.56
C ARG A 225 25.42 0.62 -0.84
N ALA A 226 26.38 -0.30 -1.01
CA ALA A 226 26.94 -0.59 -2.32
C ALA A 226 25.89 -1.16 -3.29
N THR A 227 25.02 -2.07 -2.83
CA THR A 227 23.90 -2.61 -3.60
C THR A 227 22.97 -1.50 -4.09
N CYS A 228 22.60 -0.56 -3.21
CA CYS A 228 21.73 0.55 -3.55
C CYS A 228 22.38 1.52 -4.55
N LEU A 229 23.67 1.82 -4.36
CA LEU A 229 24.41 2.70 -5.28
C LEU A 229 24.68 2.04 -6.64
N LEU A 230 24.78 0.71 -6.69
CA LEU A 230 24.90 -0.06 -7.93
C LEU A 230 23.58 -0.12 -8.71
N GLY A 231 22.44 -0.01 -8.01
CA GLY A 231 21.11 -0.07 -8.62
C GLY A 231 20.57 -1.49 -8.82
N LYS A 232 21.30 -2.53 -8.41
CA LYS A 232 20.87 -3.94 -8.50
C LYS A 232 21.50 -4.80 -7.42
N SER A 233 20.85 -5.93 -7.13
CA SER A 233 21.28 -6.89 -6.10
C SER A 233 22.71 -7.40 -6.33
N ILE A 234 23.60 -7.19 -5.36
CA ILE A 234 24.91 -7.85 -5.28
C ILE A 234 24.73 -9.24 -4.62
N GLY A 235 24.02 -9.26 -3.49
CA GLY A 235 23.82 -10.45 -2.67
C GLY A 235 25.07 -10.84 -1.86
N VAL A 236 24.83 -11.59 -0.78
CA VAL A 236 25.90 -12.13 0.07
C VAL A 236 26.37 -13.45 -0.53
N ALA A 237 27.68 -13.60 -0.69
CA ALA A 237 28.29 -14.89 -1.00
C ALA A 237 28.35 -15.75 0.27
N TYR A 238 28.99 -15.25 1.32
CA TYR A 238 29.08 -15.90 2.62
C TYR A 238 29.49 -14.90 3.72
N GLU A 239 29.32 -15.31 4.97
CA GLU A 239 29.69 -14.52 6.16
C GLU A 239 31.22 -14.53 6.36
N GLY A 240 31.78 -13.42 6.83
CA GLY A 240 33.21 -13.22 6.98
C GLY A 240 33.88 -12.53 5.79
N LYS A 241 35.22 -12.51 5.79
CA LYS A 241 36.00 -11.88 4.72
C LYS A 241 36.08 -12.79 3.50
N CYS A 242 36.10 -12.21 2.30
CA CYS A 242 36.38 -12.96 1.09
C CYS A 242 37.75 -13.65 1.18
N ILE A 243 37.83 -14.87 0.65
CA ILE A 243 39.04 -15.67 0.57
C ILE A 243 39.28 -16.04 -0.89
N LYS A 244 40.54 -16.30 -1.26
CA LYS A 244 40.89 -16.78 -2.61
C LYS A 244 40.69 -18.29 -2.69
N ALA A 245 39.45 -18.73 -2.51
CA ALA A 245 39.04 -20.12 -2.62
C ALA A 245 39.28 -20.65 -4.05
N LYS A 246 39.66 -21.92 -4.15
CA LYS A 246 39.78 -22.66 -5.42
C LYS A 246 38.59 -23.59 -5.65
N SER A 247 37.92 -24.00 -4.57
CA SER A 247 36.73 -24.82 -4.60
C SER A 247 35.87 -24.53 -3.37
N CYS A 248 34.72 -25.19 -3.27
CA CYS A 248 33.87 -25.14 -2.08
C CYS A 248 34.50 -25.76 -0.82
N GLU A 249 35.58 -26.54 -0.95
CA GLU A 249 36.29 -27.12 0.20
C GLU A 249 36.97 -26.05 1.07
N ASP A 250 37.35 -24.92 0.46
CA ASP A 250 37.97 -23.80 1.15
C ASP A 250 36.95 -22.92 1.89
N ILE A 251 35.66 -23.05 1.59
CA ILE A 251 34.60 -22.15 2.06
C ILE A 251 33.80 -22.83 3.16
N GLN A 252 33.87 -22.27 4.38
CA GLN A 252 33.08 -22.73 5.51
C GLN A 252 31.75 -21.97 5.57
N CYS A 253 30.66 -22.69 5.26
CA CYS A 253 29.31 -22.15 5.38
C CYS A 253 28.76 -22.27 6.80
N SER A 254 27.97 -21.29 7.22
CA SER A 254 27.23 -21.33 8.48
C SER A 254 26.26 -22.53 8.52
N PRO A 255 25.87 -23.03 9.70
CA PRO A 255 25.00 -24.20 9.83
C PRO A 255 23.72 -24.09 8.99
N GLY A 256 23.36 -25.18 8.29
CA GLY A 256 22.19 -25.24 7.41
C GLY A 256 22.42 -24.70 6.00
N LYS A 257 23.56 -24.07 5.71
CA LYS A 257 23.92 -23.62 4.36
C LYS A 257 24.91 -24.59 3.70
N LYS A 258 24.79 -24.77 2.38
CA LYS A 258 25.77 -25.50 1.56
C LYS A 258 26.48 -24.54 0.60
N CYS A 259 27.72 -24.85 0.28
CA CYS A 259 28.47 -24.09 -0.73
C CYS A 259 28.06 -24.53 -2.14
N LEU A 260 27.76 -23.56 -2.99
CA LEU A 260 27.52 -23.70 -4.43
C LEU A 260 28.65 -23.01 -5.18
N TRP A 261 29.33 -23.73 -6.06
CA TRP A 261 30.46 -23.21 -6.82
C TRP A 261 30.01 -22.63 -8.16
N ASP A 262 30.41 -21.39 -8.45
CA ASP A 262 30.32 -20.77 -9.77
C ASP A 262 31.67 -20.93 -10.49
N ALA A 263 31.73 -21.86 -11.44
CA ALA A 263 32.93 -22.10 -12.25
C ALA A 263 33.28 -20.91 -13.15
N ARG A 264 32.29 -20.14 -13.63
CA ARG A 264 32.49 -19.00 -14.53
C ARG A 264 33.20 -17.86 -13.81
N MET A 265 32.81 -17.61 -12.57
CA MET A 265 33.41 -16.57 -11.73
C MET A 265 34.56 -17.08 -10.85
N SER A 266 34.77 -18.40 -10.78
CA SER A 266 35.70 -19.07 -9.86
C SER A 266 35.49 -18.64 -8.40
N ARG A 267 34.23 -18.67 -7.95
CA ARG A 267 33.80 -18.24 -6.61
C ARG A 267 32.72 -19.14 -6.07
N GLY A 268 32.67 -19.31 -4.75
CA GLY A 268 31.59 -20.03 -4.08
C GLY A 268 30.61 -19.10 -3.36
N ARG A 269 29.37 -19.57 -3.21
CA ARG A 269 28.30 -18.92 -2.44
C ARG A 269 27.69 -19.94 -1.48
N CYS A 270 27.47 -19.54 -0.23
CA CYS A 270 26.73 -20.32 0.75
C CYS A 270 25.22 -20.03 0.62
N ALA A 271 24.45 -21.05 0.25
CA ALA A 271 23.00 -20.98 0.08
C ALA A 271 22.28 -21.90 1.06
N LEU A 272 21.05 -21.53 1.44
CA LEU A 272 20.14 -22.43 2.15
C LEU A 272 19.64 -23.50 1.18
N CYS A 273 19.62 -24.75 1.63
CA CYS A 273 19.30 -25.92 0.82
C CYS A 273 18.27 -26.83 1.49
N ASP A 274 17.32 -26.22 2.19
CA ASP A 274 16.24 -26.85 2.96
C ASP A 274 14.85 -26.64 2.34
N GLU A 275 14.75 -25.97 1.20
CA GLU A 275 13.49 -25.75 0.50
C GLU A 275 12.88 -27.07 0.00
N VAL A 276 11.61 -27.27 0.34
CA VAL A 276 10.78 -28.38 -0.18
C VAL A 276 9.96 -27.85 -1.34
N CYS A 277 10.15 -28.41 -2.53
CA CYS A 277 9.48 -27.95 -3.73
C CYS A 277 8.06 -28.53 -3.86
N PRO A 278 7.01 -27.70 -4.03
CA PRO A 278 5.68 -28.17 -4.35
C PRO A 278 5.60 -28.74 -5.78
N GLU A 279 4.51 -29.45 -6.10
CA GLU A 279 4.23 -29.86 -7.47
C GLU A 279 4.14 -28.63 -8.38
N SER A 280 4.85 -28.67 -9.51
CA SER A 280 4.96 -27.58 -10.49
C SER A 280 4.15 -27.86 -11.74
N ARG A 281 3.70 -26.80 -12.40
CA ARG A 281 3.00 -26.86 -13.70
C ARG A 281 4.01 -26.76 -14.85
N SER A 282 3.57 -27.10 -16.06
CA SER A 282 4.40 -26.95 -17.27
C SER A 282 4.92 -25.52 -17.47
N ASP A 283 4.11 -24.53 -17.12
CA ASP A 283 4.42 -23.11 -17.35
C ASP A 283 5.43 -22.55 -16.33
N ASP A 284 5.72 -23.31 -15.27
CA ASP A 284 6.73 -22.94 -14.27
C ASP A 284 8.15 -23.35 -14.69
N ALA A 285 8.29 -24.08 -15.81
CA ALA A 285 9.57 -24.60 -16.28
C ALA A 285 10.58 -23.47 -16.55
N VAL A 286 11.86 -23.75 -16.29
CA VAL A 286 12.95 -22.79 -16.50
C VAL A 286 14.13 -23.45 -17.20
N CYS A 287 14.81 -22.69 -18.06
CA CYS A 287 16.11 -23.05 -18.58
C CYS A 287 17.18 -22.49 -17.66
N ALA A 288 18.04 -23.34 -17.12
CA ALA A 288 19.12 -22.93 -16.22
C ALA A 288 20.42 -22.62 -16.96
N SER A 289 21.39 -22.07 -16.24
CA SER A 289 22.71 -21.68 -16.74
C SER A 289 23.57 -22.83 -17.27
N ASP A 290 23.25 -24.08 -16.94
CA ASP A 290 23.86 -25.29 -17.48
C ASP A 290 23.18 -25.77 -18.78
N ASN A 291 22.23 -25.00 -19.31
CA ASN A 291 21.36 -25.32 -20.44
C ASN A 291 20.49 -26.58 -20.20
N THR A 292 20.19 -26.90 -18.94
CA THR A 292 19.21 -27.94 -18.57
C THR A 292 17.84 -27.31 -18.30
N THR A 293 16.78 -27.94 -18.79
CA THR A 293 15.40 -27.54 -18.44
C THR A 293 15.01 -28.18 -17.12
N TYR A 294 14.61 -27.35 -16.16
CA TYR A 294 14.07 -27.79 -14.88
C TYR A 294 12.55 -27.54 -14.83
N PRO A 295 11.77 -28.39 -14.13
CA PRO A 295 10.32 -28.25 -14.06
C PRO A 295 9.88 -26.99 -13.29
N SER A 296 10.75 -26.44 -12.44
CA SER A 296 10.56 -25.14 -11.80
C SER A 296 11.88 -24.54 -11.33
N GLU A 297 11.89 -23.24 -11.03
CA GLU A 297 13.03 -22.58 -10.36
C GLU A 297 13.39 -23.25 -9.02
N CYS A 298 12.39 -23.78 -8.30
CA CYS A 298 12.64 -24.52 -7.05
C CYS A 298 13.41 -25.82 -7.32
N ALA A 299 12.97 -26.61 -8.29
CA ALA A 299 13.65 -27.86 -8.67
C ALA A 299 15.07 -27.60 -9.17
N MET A 300 15.29 -26.50 -9.89
CA MET A 300 16.63 -26.03 -10.28
C MET A 300 17.51 -25.75 -9.05
N LYS A 301 17.00 -25.01 -8.06
CA LYS A 301 17.73 -24.72 -6.81
C LYS A 301 18.04 -25.99 -6.01
N GLN A 302 17.10 -26.94 -5.96
CA GLN A 302 17.32 -28.22 -5.31
C GLN A 302 18.42 -29.04 -6.01
N ALA A 303 18.46 -29.02 -7.35
CA ALA A 303 19.52 -29.66 -8.13
C ALA A 303 20.87 -28.97 -7.89
N ALA A 304 20.92 -27.64 -7.93
CA ALA A 304 22.11 -26.84 -7.61
C ALA A 304 22.69 -27.24 -6.24
N CYS A 305 21.83 -27.29 -5.21
CA CYS A 305 22.16 -27.74 -3.86
C CYS A 305 22.64 -29.19 -3.76
N SER A 306 22.13 -30.08 -4.61
CA SER A 306 22.52 -31.50 -4.60
C SER A 306 23.86 -31.71 -5.27
N LEU A 307 24.15 -30.91 -6.30
CA LEU A 307 25.37 -30.98 -7.09
C LEU A 307 26.51 -30.11 -6.55
N GLY A 308 26.21 -29.13 -5.69
CA GLY A 308 27.20 -28.18 -5.18
C GLY A 308 27.68 -27.17 -6.23
N VAL A 309 26.89 -26.93 -7.28
CA VAL A 309 27.17 -25.96 -8.36
C VAL A 309 26.12 -24.86 -8.35
N LEU A 310 26.53 -23.63 -8.67
CA LEU A 310 25.59 -22.52 -8.80
C LEU A 310 24.83 -22.64 -10.13
N LEU A 311 23.51 -22.71 -10.05
CA LEU A 311 22.61 -22.61 -11.20
C LEU A 311 21.76 -21.35 -11.09
N GLU A 312 21.65 -20.61 -12.18
CA GLU A 312 20.81 -19.43 -12.31
C GLU A 312 19.83 -19.61 -13.47
N VAL A 313 18.66 -18.99 -13.37
CA VAL A 313 17.68 -18.99 -14.47
C VAL A 313 18.27 -18.18 -15.63
N LYS A 314 18.38 -18.80 -16.80
CA LYS A 314 18.76 -18.16 -18.06
C LYS A 314 17.54 -17.51 -18.71
N HIS A 315 16.44 -18.25 -18.80
CA HIS A 315 15.13 -17.75 -19.23
C HIS A 315 14.01 -18.68 -18.73
N SER A 316 12.78 -18.18 -18.76
CA SER A 316 11.57 -18.98 -18.52
C SER A 316 11.32 -19.94 -19.68
N GLY A 317 10.66 -21.06 -19.41
CA GLY A 317 10.38 -22.10 -20.41
C GLY A 317 11.50 -23.13 -20.57
N SER A 318 11.41 -23.94 -21.63
CA SER A 318 12.40 -24.99 -21.92
C SER A 318 13.62 -24.42 -22.63
N CYS A 319 14.81 -24.97 -22.40
CA CYS A 319 16.01 -24.58 -23.14
C CYS A 319 15.90 -24.79 -24.67
N ASN A 320 14.95 -25.62 -25.11
CA ASN A 320 14.71 -25.86 -26.54
C ASN A 320 13.71 -24.88 -27.15
N SER A 321 12.96 -24.13 -26.34
CA SER A 321 12.15 -23.03 -26.87
C SER A 321 13.09 -21.84 -27.08
N ILE A 322 13.54 -21.67 -28.33
CA ILE A 322 14.21 -20.46 -28.78
C ILE A 322 13.21 -19.33 -28.60
N THR A 323 13.48 -18.40 -27.70
CA THR A 323 12.74 -17.13 -27.65
C THR A 323 13.20 -16.31 -28.85
N GLU A 324 12.34 -16.20 -29.87
CA GLU A 324 12.42 -15.21 -30.96
C GLU A 324 12.20 -13.80 -30.38
N ASP A 325 13.08 -13.33 -29.48
CA ASP A 325 12.94 -12.03 -28.80
C ASP A 325 14.24 -11.19 -28.84
N GLU A 326 15.06 -11.29 -29.89
CA GLU A 326 16.19 -10.37 -30.11
C GLU A 326 16.39 -9.85 -31.54
N GLU A 327 15.47 -10.08 -32.49
CA GLU A 327 15.52 -9.46 -33.82
C GLU A 327 14.12 -8.99 -34.21
N ASP A 328 13.72 -7.76 -33.85
CA ASP A 328 12.66 -6.96 -34.49
C ASP A 328 12.56 -5.56 -33.83
N GLU A 329 13.69 -4.82 -33.75
CA GLU A 329 13.68 -3.36 -33.65
C GLU A 329 14.81 -2.77 -34.51
N GLU A 330 14.94 -3.22 -35.76
CA GLU A 330 15.65 -2.49 -36.83
C GLU A 330 14.92 -2.67 -38.16
N GLU A 331 13.73 -2.08 -38.29
CA GLU A 331 13.18 -1.63 -39.58
C GLU A 331 12.60 -0.22 -39.41
N ASP A 332 13.47 0.75 -39.11
CA ASP A 332 13.24 2.14 -39.45
C ASP A 332 14.03 2.44 -40.73
N GLU A 333 13.44 2.17 -41.90
CA GLU A 333 13.85 2.81 -43.16
C GLU A 333 12.61 3.30 -43.93
N ASP A 334 12.38 4.60 -43.80
CA ASP A 334 12.19 5.55 -44.90
C ASP A 334 11.20 5.21 -46.03
N GLN A 335 9.97 5.75 -45.93
CA GLN A 335 9.30 6.43 -47.06
C GLN A 335 7.98 7.07 -46.63
N ASP A 336 7.94 8.41 -46.59
CA ASP A 336 7.14 9.21 -47.54
C ASP A 336 6.99 10.67 -47.04
N TYR A 337 7.96 11.52 -47.39
CA TYR A 337 7.69 12.93 -47.64
C TYR A 337 8.63 13.41 -48.76
N MET A 338 8.11 13.45 -49.98
CA MET A 338 8.63 14.32 -51.03
C MET A 338 7.45 14.78 -51.87
N THR A 339 6.83 15.88 -51.43
CA THR A 339 5.93 16.66 -52.28
C THR A 339 6.73 17.29 -53.41
N THR A 340 6.39 16.83 -54.61
CA THR A 340 6.82 17.29 -55.93
C THR A 340 6.85 18.81 -56.11
N PHE A 341 8.04 19.35 -56.36
CA PHE A 341 8.22 20.59 -57.13
C PHE A 341 8.16 20.26 -58.62
N HIS A 342 7.09 20.65 -59.29
CA HIS A 342 7.05 20.73 -60.76
C HIS A 342 7.64 22.07 -61.20
N ILE A 343 8.81 22.03 -61.83
CA ILE A 343 9.35 23.11 -62.65
C ILE A 343 9.03 22.77 -64.11
N SER A 344 8.17 23.57 -64.73
CA SER A 344 7.97 23.57 -66.19
C SER A 344 9.02 24.46 -66.86
N PRO A 345 9.57 24.08 -68.03
CA PRO A 345 10.45 24.96 -68.79
C PRO A 345 9.71 25.71 -69.93
N LEU A 346 10.08 26.99 -70.04
CA LEU A 346 10.24 27.82 -71.26
C LEU A 346 9.00 28.46 -71.95
N LEU A 347 9.05 29.81 -71.93
CA LEU A 347 8.80 30.81 -72.99
C LEU A 347 7.50 30.74 -73.83
N ASP A 348 6.68 31.80 -73.75
CA ASP A 348 6.45 32.74 -74.86
C ASP A 348 5.43 33.86 -74.49
N TRP A 349 5.82 35.10 -74.81
CA TRP A 349 5.05 36.34 -75.09
C TRP A 349 4.37 37.09 -73.95
#